data_AF-A0A9D9CJN9-F1
#
_entry.id   AF-A0A9D9CJN9-F1
#
_cell.length_a   1.000
_cell.length_b   1.000
_cell.length_c   1.000
_cell.angle_alpha   90.00
_cell.angle_beta   90.00
_cell.angle_gamma   90.00
#
_symmetry.space_group_name_H-M   'P 1'
#
loop_
_entity.id
_entity.type
_entity.pdbx_description
1 polymer ?
#
loop_
_entity_poly.entity_id
_entity_poly.type
_entity_poly.pdbx_seq_one_letter_code
_entity_poly.pdbx_strand_id
1 'polypeptide(L)' 'MLNLFINSVFIENMVFAYFFGMCSYIAVSKSVKTAIGLGAAVTFVQLMTVPLNY' A
#
# COMPACT_ATOMS: atom_id res chain seq x y z
N MET A 1 -5.92 14.36 18.52
CA MET A 1 -6.56 13.96 17.25
C MET A 1 -5.58 13.29 16.28
N LEU A 2 -4.40 13.85 16.00
CA LEU A 2 -3.43 13.24 15.07
C LEU A 2 -2.99 11.83 15.44
N ASN A 3 -2.81 11.53 16.73
CA ASN A 3 -2.41 10.20 17.19
C ASN A 3 -3.49 9.13 16.94
N LEU A 4 -4.77 9.50 17.01
CA LEU A 4 -5.90 8.60 16.72
C LEU A 4 -6.00 8.34 15.20
N PHE A 5 -5.77 9.39 14.40
CA PHE A 5 -5.77 9.31 12.94
C PHE A 5 -4.65 8.41 12.41
N ILE A 6 -3.44 8.53 12.96
CA ILE A 6 -2.29 7.71 12.57
C ILE A 6 -2.49 6.25 13.01
N ASN A 7 -2.98 6.01 14.23
CA ASN A 7 -3.28 4.66 14.68
C ASN A 7 -4.37 4.00 13.83
N SER A 8 -5.47 4.71 13.53
CA SER A 8 -6.56 4.11 12.75
C SER A 8 -6.17 3.87 11.28
N VAL A 9 -5.34 4.73 10.67
CA VAL A 9 -4.87 4.55 9.28
C VAL A 9 -3.81 3.47 9.14
N PHE A 10 -2.93 3.25 10.12
CA PHE A 10 -1.81 2.28 10.01
C PHE A 10 -2.04 0.95 10.74
N ILE A 11 -2.74 0.95 11.89
CA ILE A 11 -2.97 -0.27 12.70
C ILE A 11 -4.30 -0.93 12.32
N GLU A 12 -5.37 -0.15 12.16
CA GLU A 12 -6.71 -0.72 11.92
C GLU A 12 -7.01 -0.92 10.44
N ASN A 13 -6.38 -0.13 9.56
CA ASN A 13 -6.53 -0.27 8.12
C ASN A 13 -5.26 -0.85 7.51
N MET A 14 -5.21 -2.18 7.37
CA MET A 14 -4.15 -2.93 6.66
C MET A 14 -4.11 -2.63 5.15
N VAL A 15 -4.47 -1.41 4.74
CA VAL A 15 -4.57 -0.94 3.35
C VAL A 15 -3.30 -1.23 2.57
N PHE A 16 -2.14 -1.23 3.23
CA PHE A 16 -0.87 -1.59 2.60
C PHE A 16 -0.82 -3.07 2.16
N ALA A 17 -1.34 -4.01 2.96
CA ALA A 17 -1.44 -5.41 2.56
C ALA A 17 -2.50 -5.62 1.47
N TYR A 18 -3.55 -4.80 1.44
CA TYR A 18 -4.55 -4.82 0.37
C TYR A 18 -4.05 -4.22 -0.95
N PHE A 19 -3.25 -3.15 -0.89
CA PHE A 19 -2.62 -2.57 -2.08
C PHE A 19 -1.51 -3.48 -2.61
N PHE A 20 -0.64 -4.02 -1.76
CA PHE A 20 0.52 -4.81 -2.20
C PHE A 20 0.27 -6.32 -2.33
N GLY A 21 -0.73 -6.88 -1.65
CA GLY A 21 -0.93 -8.32 -1.51
C GLY A 21 0.06 -8.98 -0.53
N MET A 22 -0.33 -10.14 0.02
CA MET A 22 0.44 -10.88 1.05
C MET A 22 1.87 -11.24 0.61
N CYS A 23 2.06 -11.70 -0.63
CA CYS A 23 3.37 -12.13 -1.14
C CYS A 23 4.32 -10.93 -1.31
N SER A 24 3.83 -9.85 -1.94
CA SER A 24 4.63 -8.66 -2.19
C SER A 24 4.98 -7.93 -0.88
N TYR A 25 4.07 -7.93 0.10
CA TYR A 25 4.33 -7.38 1.43
C TYR A 25 5.44 -8.14 2.17
N ILE A 26 5.41 -9.48 2.17
CA ILE A 26 6.45 -10.31 2.81
C ILE A 26 7.81 -10.10 2.14
N ALA A 27 7.85 -10.04 0.80
CA ALA A 27 9.10 -9.82 0.04
C ALA A 27 9.70 -8.44 0.30
N VAL A 28 8.86 -7.40 0.43
CA VAL A 28 9.30 -6.01 0.51
C VAL A 28 9.63 -5.55 1.94
N SER A 29 9.22 -6.32 2.94
CA SER A 29 9.44 -6.04 4.38
C SER A 29 10.92 -5.97 4.78
N LYS A 30 11.84 -6.55 3.98
CA LYS A 30 13.28 -6.53 4.30
C LYS A 30 14.02 -5.28 3.81
N SER A 31 13.45 -4.49 2.90
CA SER A 31 14.14 -3.37 2.26
C SER A 31 13.20 -2.19 1.96
N VAL A 32 13.36 -1.10 2.72
CA VAL A 32 12.52 0.11 2.61
C VAL A 32 12.65 0.78 1.23
N LYS A 33 13.83 0.71 0.61
CA LYS A 33 14.07 1.28 -0.73
C LYS A 33 13.22 0.59 -1.80
N THR A 34 13.02 -0.72 -1.67
CA THR A 34 12.17 -1.52 -2.58
C THR A 34 10.69 -1.26 -2.31
N ALA A 35 10.30 -1.03 -1.04
CA ALA A 35 8.91 -0.75 -0.63
C ALA A 35 8.35 0.51 -1.29
N ILE A 36 9.14 1.58 -1.34
CA ILE A 36 8.72 2.85 -1.94
C ILE A 36 8.56 2.70 -3.47
N GLY A 37 9.50 2.02 -4.14
CA GLY A 37 9.44 1.83 -5.60
C GLY A 37 8.27 0.95 -6.03
N LEU A 38 8.05 -0.16 -5.31
CA LEU A 38 6.93 -1.06 -5.57
C LEU A 38 5.58 -0.37 -5.30
N GLY A 39 5.49 0.48 -4.27
CA GLY A 39 4.25 1.19 -3.93
C GLY A 39 3.84 2.25 -4.93
N ALA A 40 4.81 2.97 -5.47
CA ALA A 40 4.57 3.91 -6.56
C ALA A 40 4.04 3.18 -7.81
N ALA A 41 4.64 2.03 -8.17
CA ALA A 41 4.21 1.24 -9.31
C ALA A 41 2.78 0.71 -9.17
N VAL A 42 2.42 0.17 -8.00
CA VAL A 42 1.07 -0.36 -7.76
C VAL A 42 0.02 0.76 -7.68
N THR A 43 0.34 1.88 -7.04
CA THR A 43 -0.57 3.04 -6.98
C THR A 43 -0.88 3.56 -8.38
N PHE A 44 0.11 3.57 -9.26
CA PHE A 44 -0.05 3.98 -10.65
C PHE A 44 -0.93 3.01 -11.45
N VAL A 45 -0.68 1.69 -11.34
CA VAL A 45 -1.52 0.68 -11.98
C VAL A 45 -2.96 0.79 -11.48
N GLN A 46 -3.18 0.87 -10.16
CA GLN A 46 -4.53 0.98 -9.60
C GLN A 46 -5.24 2.27 -10.06
N LEU A 47 -4.52 3.40 -10.13
CA LEU A 47 -5.05 4.66 -10.66
C LEU A 47 -5.46 4.58 -12.13
N MET A 48 -4.81 3.72 -12.92
CA MET A 48 -5.18 3.49 -14.32
C MET A 48 -6.29 2.46 -14.45
N THR A 49 -6.23 1.36 -13.69
CA THR A 49 -7.19 0.27 -13.80
C THR A 49 -8.58 0.67 -13.31
N VAL A 50 -8.71 1.47 -12.25
CA VAL A 50 -10.00 1.93 -11.73
C VAL A 50 -10.83 2.71 -12.77
N PRO A 51 -10.30 3.74 -13.47
CA PRO A 51 -11.04 4.44 -14.51
C PRO A 51 -11.15 3.66 -15.82
N LEU A 52 -10.22 2.74 -16.12
CA LEU A 52 -10.30 1.89 -17.31
C LEU A 52 -11.32 0.75 -17.19
N ASN A 53 -11.68 0.36 -15.96
CA ASN A 53 -12.65 -0.71 -15.65
C ASN A 53 -14.03 -0.17 -15.21
N TYR A 54 -14.24 1.14 -15.32
CA TYR A 54 -15.57 1.77 -15.23
C TYR A 54 -16.19 1.84 -16.64
#